data_AF-A0AAE9N1Q7-F1
#
_entry.id   AF-A0AAE9N1Q7-F1
#
_cell.length_a   1.000
_cell.length_b   1.000
_cell.length_c   1.000
_cell.angle_alpha   90.00
_cell.angle_beta   90.00
_cell.angle_gamma   90.00
#
_symmetry.space_group_name_H-M   'P 1'
#
loop_
_entity.id
_entity.type
_entity.pdbx_description
1 polymer ?
#
loop_
_entity_poly.entity_id
_entity_poly.type
_entity_poly.pdbx_seq_one_letter_code
_entity_poly.pdbx_strand_id
1 'polypeptide(L)'
;MNESVVKEALLKALRELENSGEIVVVHPSVNAVAGKLNLAVQEVSPNMLTAQELGGIISALNANNLGFGLDDRDFQTIIGLTKEELKAATDKLKARSW
;
A
#
# COMPACT_ATOMS: atom_id res chain seq x y z
N MET A 1 4.47 -0.68 11.73
CA MET A 1 3.15 -0.87 11.09
C MET A 1 3.12 0.11 9.93
N ASN A 2 3.34 -0.33 8.69
CA ASN A 2 3.29 0.58 7.55
C ASN A 2 1.82 0.99 7.37
N GLU A 3 1.49 2.25 7.67
CA GLU A 3 0.15 2.77 7.42
C GLU A 3 -0.11 2.74 5.91
N SER A 4 -1.31 2.33 5.51
CA SER A 4 -1.72 2.30 4.10
C SER A 4 -1.55 3.69 3.48
N VAL A 5 -0.83 3.78 2.35
CA VAL A 5 -0.67 5.03 1.58
C VAL A 5 -2.03 5.66 1.27
N VAL A 6 -3.04 4.81 1.03
CA VAL A 6 -4.41 5.24 0.78
C VAL A 6 -5.04 5.85 2.03
N LYS A 7 -4.78 5.29 3.22
CA LYS A 7 -5.25 5.87 4.49
C LYS A 7 -4.65 7.26 4.73
N GLU A 8 -3.35 7.43 4.45
CA GLU A 8 -2.69 8.73 4.57
C GLU A 8 -3.27 9.76 3.59
N ALA A 9 -3.50 9.36 2.34
CA ALA A 9 -4.15 10.20 1.35
C ALA A 9 -5.58 10.60 1.76
N LEU A 10 -6.36 9.66 2.29
CA LEU A 10 -7.70 9.92 2.83
C LEU A 10 -7.65 10.88 4.02
N LEU A 11 -6.68 10.71 4.93
CA LEU A 11 -6.51 11.60 6.08
C LEU A 11 -6.16 13.02 5.65
N LYS A 12 -5.29 13.18 4.65
CA LYS A 12 -4.94 14.48 4.07
C LYS A 12 -6.18 15.14 3.44
N ALA A 13 -6.91 14.41 2.59
CA ALA A 13 -8.12 14.91 1.95
C ALA A 13 -9.18 15.34 2.96
N LEU A 14 -9.42 14.54 4.01
CA LEU A 14 -10.37 14.89 5.07
C LEU A 14 -10.02 16.21 5.76
N ARG A 15 -8.73 16.44 6.05
CA ARG A 15 -8.28 17.70 6.65
C ARG A 15 -8.45 18.88 5.70
N GLU A 16 -8.17 18.70 4.41
CA GLU A 16 -8.36 19.74 3.40
C GLU A 16 -9.83 20.13 3.27
N LEU A 17 -10.74 19.15 3.22
CA LEU A 17 -12.19 19.34 3.16
C LEU A 17 -12.77 19.98 4.43
N GLU A 18 -12.23 19.62 5.61
CA GLU A 18 -12.64 20.23 6.88
C GLU A 18 -12.19 21.69 6.95
N ASN A 19 -10.96 21.98 6.51
CA ASN A 19 -10.41 23.34 6.50
C ASN A 19 -11.10 24.26 5.47
N SER A 20 -11.56 23.72 4.34
CA SER A 20 -12.34 24.45 3.34
C SER A 20 -13.81 24.66 3.75
N GLY A 21 -14.26 24.01 4.83
CA GLY A 21 -15.65 24.04 5.29
C GLY A 21 -16.62 23.22 4.43
N GLU A 22 -16.10 22.37 3.53
CA GLU A 22 -16.91 21.48 2.70
C GLU A 22 -17.51 20.34 3.53
N ILE A 23 -16.83 19.93 4.60
CA ILE A 23 -17.32 18.95 5.57
C ILE A 23 -17.11 19.45 7.00
N VAL A 24 -17.89 18.88 7.94
CA VAL A 24 -17.67 19.04 9.39
C VAL A 24 -17.48 17.67 10.01
N VAL A 25 -16.30 17.43 10.60
CA VAL A 25 -16.00 16.17 11.28
C VAL A 25 -16.33 16.32 12.77
N VAL A 26 -17.49 15.82 13.17
CA VAL A 26 -17.93 15.87 14.59
C VAL A 26 -17.23 14.83 15.48
N HIS A 27 -16.54 13.87 14.88
CA HIS A 27 -15.85 12.83 15.63
C HIS A 27 -14.54 13.38 16.23
N PRO A 28 -14.22 13.11 17.51
CA PRO A 28 -13.03 13.66 18.18
C PRO A 28 -11.68 13.27 17.55
N SER A 29 -11.69 12.29 16.64
CA SER A 29 -10.51 11.81 15.94
C SER A 29 -10.80 11.67 14.45
N VAL A 30 -10.24 12.58 13.64
CA VAL A 30 -10.26 12.51 12.17
C VAL A 30 -9.58 11.23 11.68
N ASN A 31 -8.58 10.73 12.40
CA ASN A 31 -7.91 9.47 12.08
C ASN A 31 -8.87 8.25 12.17
N ALA A 32 -9.80 8.26 13.13
CA ALA A 32 -10.82 7.22 13.22
C ALA A 32 -11.79 7.24 12.02
N VAL A 33 -12.12 8.43 11.52
CA VAL A 33 -12.92 8.60 10.30
C VAL A 33 -12.16 8.09 9.07
N ALA A 34 -10.89 8.50 8.91
CA ALA A 34 -10.02 8.00 7.84
C ALA A 34 -9.88 6.48 7.87
N GLY A 35 -9.82 5.87 9.06
CA GLY A 35 -9.80 4.42 9.24
C GLY A 35 -11.05 3.72 8.68
N LYS A 36 -12.25 4.24 8.98
CA LYS A 36 -13.51 3.70 8.43
C LYS A 36 -13.59 3.84 6.92
N LEU A 37 -13.16 4.98 6.37
CA LEU A 37 -13.12 5.18 4.91
C LEU A 37 -12.13 4.23 4.24
N ASN A 38 -10.95 4.01 4.85
CA ASN A 38 -9.99 3.05 4.32
C ASN A 38 -10.55 1.62 4.30
N LEU A 39 -11.35 1.22 5.28
CA LEU A 39 -12.05 -0.08 5.27
C LEU A 39 -13.04 -0.17 4.10
N ALA A 40 -13.84 0.87 3.84
CA ALA A 40 -14.75 0.90 2.69
C ALA A 40 -14.00 0.81 1.35
N VAL A 41 -12.83 1.44 1.24
CA VAL A 41 -11.96 1.29 0.04
C VAL A 41 -11.42 -0.14 -0.08
N GLN A 42 -11.09 -0.79 1.03
CA GLN A 42 -10.63 -2.19 1.03
C GLN A 42 -11.71 -3.18 0.56
N GLU A 43 -13.00 -2.88 0.76
CA GLU A 43 -14.09 -3.73 0.28
C GLU A 43 -14.14 -3.80 -1.25
N VAL A 44 -13.89 -2.67 -1.94
CA VAL A 44 -13.89 -2.61 -3.40
C VAL A 44 -12.51 -2.88 -4.02
N SER A 45 -11.44 -2.67 -3.25
CA SER A 45 -10.06 -2.91 -3.67
C SER A 45 -9.31 -3.72 -2.60
N PRO A 46 -9.60 -5.03 -2.46
CA PRO A 46 -8.95 -5.89 -1.48
C PRO A 46 -7.45 -6.11 -1.80
N ASN A 47 -7.04 -5.77 -3.01
CA ASN A 47 -5.72 -6.00 -3.59
C ASN A 47 -4.76 -4.82 -3.37
N MET A 48 -5.03 -3.95 -2.38
CA MET A 48 -4.18 -2.80 -2.11
C MET A 48 -2.77 -3.20 -1.65
N LEU A 49 -1.79 -2.80 -2.47
CA LEU A 49 -0.38 -2.87 -2.14
C LEU A 49 -0.01 -1.70 -1.22
N THR A 50 0.82 -1.97 -0.21
CA THR A 50 1.54 -0.92 0.53
C THR A 50 2.63 -0.30 -0.36
N ALA A 51 3.16 0.87 0.03
CA ALA A 51 4.29 1.50 -0.66
C ALA A 51 5.49 0.55 -0.77
N GLN A 52 5.79 -0.17 0.31
CA GLN A 52 6.90 -1.12 0.37
C GLN A 52 6.67 -2.32 -0.57
N GLU A 53 5.45 -2.86 -0.59
CA GLU A 53 5.08 -3.97 -1.48
C GLU A 53 5.15 -3.57 -2.95
N LEU A 54 4.61 -2.40 -3.30
CA LEU A 54 4.71 -1.86 -4.66
C LEU A 54 6.17 -1.61 -5.06
N GLY A 55 6.95 -0.98 -4.17
CA GLY A 55 8.37 -0.74 -4.38
C GLY A 55 9.15 -2.02 -4.62
N GLY A 56 8.91 -3.05 -3.80
CA GLY A 56 9.55 -4.35 -3.96
C GLY A 56 9.14 -5.07 -5.25
N ILE A 57 7.88 -4.98 -5.67
CA ILE A 57 7.45 -5.53 -6.97
C ILE A 57 8.18 -4.82 -8.13
N ILE A 58 8.29 -3.49 -8.08
CA ILE A 58 9.01 -2.70 -9.10
C ILE A 58 10.50 -3.09 -9.12
N SER A 59 11.14 -3.18 -7.95
CA SER A 59 12.53 -3.62 -7.84
C SER A 59 12.73 -5.03 -8.40
N ALA A 60 11.81 -5.95 -8.12
CA ALA A 60 11.87 -7.32 -8.61
C ALA A 60 11.71 -7.42 -10.14
N LEU A 61 10.81 -6.63 -10.73
CA LEU A 61 10.67 -6.54 -12.18
C LEU A 61 11.93 -6.00 -12.85
N ASN A 62 12.58 -5.02 -12.22
CA ASN A 62 13.81 -4.40 -12.72
C ASN A 62 15.07 -5.23 -12.43
N ALA A 63 15.02 -6.21 -11.52
CA ALA A 63 16.19 -6.98 -11.13
C ALA A 63 16.76 -7.85 -12.26
N ASN A 64 15.96 -8.22 -13.26
CA ASN A 64 16.46 -8.90 -14.46
C ASN A 64 17.51 -8.06 -15.23
N ASN A 65 17.48 -6.73 -15.10
CA ASN A 65 18.50 -5.84 -15.69
C ASN A 65 19.87 -5.94 -14.98
N LEU A 66 19.97 -6.65 -13.85
CA LEU A 66 21.22 -6.84 -13.11
C LEU A 66 22.09 -7.95 -13.71
N GLY A 67 21.54 -8.84 -14.54
CA GLY A 67 22.32 -9.81 -15.32
C GLY A 67 22.82 -11.05 -14.54
N PHE A 68 22.35 -11.28 -13.31
CA PHE A 68 22.65 -12.46 -12.51
C PHE A 68 21.44 -12.93 -11.68
N GLY A 69 21.46 -14.20 -11.26
CA GLY A 69 20.41 -14.77 -10.40
C GLY A 69 20.50 -14.21 -8.98
N LEU A 70 19.36 -13.81 -8.41
CA LEU A 70 19.28 -13.25 -7.06
C LEU A 70 19.31 -14.34 -5.98
N ASP A 71 20.16 -14.17 -4.97
CA ASP A 71 20.15 -14.97 -3.74
C ASP A 71 19.25 -14.37 -2.64
N ASP A 72 19.08 -15.05 -1.50
CA ASP A 72 18.18 -14.58 -0.43
C ASP A 72 18.60 -13.22 0.17
N ARG A 73 19.89 -12.88 0.16
CA ARG A 73 20.38 -11.59 0.65
C ARG A 73 20.04 -10.49 -0.34
N ASP A 74 20.12 -10.77 -1.64
CA ASP A 74 19.74 -9.82 -2.69
C ASP A 74 18.25 -9.45 -2.62
N PHE A 75 17.39 -10.36 -2.20
CA PHE A 75 15.98 -10.04 -1.96
C PHE A 75 15.83 -8.95 -0.88
N GLN A 76 16.49 -9.08 0.26
CA GLN A 76 16.43 -8.03 1.27
C GLN A 76 17.13 -6.74 0.86
N THR A 77 18.28 -6.80 0.20
CA THR A 77 19.13 -5.61 -0.06
C THR A 77 18.78 -4.87 -1.35
N ILE A 78 18.30 -5.56 -2.37
CA ILE A 78 17.96 -5.00 -3.69
C ILE A 78 16.46 -4.85 -3.83
N ILE A 79 15.69 -5.88 -3.46
CA ILE A 79 14.23 -5.87 -3.60
C ILE A 79 13.58 -5.12 -2.44
N GLY A 80 14.18 -5.14 -1.24
CA GLY A 80 13.61 -4.52 -0.04
C GLY A 80 12.45 -5.33 0.57
N LEU A 81 12.29 -6.58 0.12
CA LEU A 81 11.32 -7.56 0.59
C LEU A 81 11.97 -8.94 0.60
N THR A 82 11.58 -9.81 1.53
CA THR A 82 11.93 -11.23 1.42
C THR A 82 11.17 -11.89 0.27
N LYS A 83 11.57 -13.13 -0.10
CA LYS A 83 10.84 -13.94 -1.09
C LYS A 83 9.39 -14.16 -0.68
N GLU A 84 9.14 -14.41 0.60
CA GLU A 84 7.80 -14.64 1.16
C GLU A 84 6.96 -13.36 1.10
N GLU A 85 7.55 -12.22 1.44
CA GLU A 85 6.89 -10.92 1.38
C GLU A 85 6.56 -10.51 -0.07
N LEU A 86 7.49 -10.69 -1.00
CA LEU A 86 7.24 -10.45 -2.42
C LEU A 86 6.17 -11.38 -2.97
N LYS A 87 6.16 -12.65 -2.55
CA LYS A 87 5.11 -13.60 -2.93
C LYS A 87 3.75 -13.16 -2.40
N ALA A 88 3.64 -12.78 -1.13
CA ALA A 88 2.40 -12.26 -0.56
C ALA A 88 1.91 -10.99 -1.29
N ALA A 89 2.83 -10.08 -1.63
CA ALA A 89 2.54 -8.87 -2.39
C ALA A 89 2.03 -9.19 -3.81
N THR A 90 2.69 -10.10 -4.52
CA THR A 90 2.28 -10.50 -5.89
C THR A 90 1.00 -11.33 -5.90
N ASP A 91 0.70 -12.08 -4.84
CA ASP A 91 -0.57 -12.78 -4.69
C ASP A 91 -1.75 -11.80 -4.57
N LYS A 92 -1.54 -10.58 -4.03
CA LYS A 92 -2.56 -9.52 -4.08
C LYS A 92 -2.85 -9.04 -5.50
N LEU A 93 -1.90 -9.13 -6.43
CA LEU A 93 -2.12 -8.76 -7.84
C LEU A 93 -2.91 -9.80 -8.62
N LYS A 94 -2.99 -11.04 -8.13
CA LYS A 94 -3.80 -12.08 -8.77
C LYS A 94 -5.27 -11.73 -8.59
N ALA A 95 -5.88 -11.20 -9.65
CA ALA A 95 -7.31 -11.02 -9.71
C ALA A 95 -8.00 -12.36 -9.42
N ARG A 96 -9.04 -12.37 -8.58
CA ARG A 96 -9.79 -13.58 -8.21
C ARG A 96 -10.44 -14.29 -9.40
N SER A 97 -10.48 -13.66 -10.57
CA SER A 97 -10.83 -14.25 -11.86
C SER A 97 -10.49 -13.24 -12.96
N TRP A 98 -9.77 -13.67 -13.98
CA TRP A 98 -9.93 -13.12 -15.34
C TRP A 98 -10.93 -14.02 -16.06
#